data_AF-A0A318MWV8-F1
#
_entry.id   AF-A0A318MWV8-F1
#
_cell.length_a   1.000
_cell.length_b   1.000
_cell.length_c   1.000
_cell.angle_alpha   90.00
_cell.angle_beta   90.00
_cell.angle_gamma   90.00
#
_symmetry.space_group_name_H-M   'P 1'
#
loop_
_entity.id
_entity.type
_entity.pdbx_description
1 polymer ?
#
loop_
_entity_poly.entity_id
_entity_poly.type
_entity_poly.pdbx_seq_one_letter_code
_entity_poly.pdbx_strand_id
1 'polypeptide(L)'
;MVQRDFTLTNAHLDNETSRRYLHIITWGCQMNVYDSNRMVDLLRPLGYKVTDKAEQADVLILNTCHIRDKATEKVFSELGRLKQIKEYRNQLGNPTLIAVAGCVAQAEGNIILQRAPYVDIVLGPQTYHRLPKMILEVARQSGSIIETDFPVESKFDFLPIPQENTGYSAFLTIQEGCDKFCSFCVVPYTRGAEVSRPVQTILDEATHLCSIGVKEITLLGQNVNAYHGEGPDGNIWNLARLAEKLSSLPELSRIRYTTSHPRDMDDSLINAHRDLPALMPFLHLPVQSGSDRILKAMNRGHTADEYRKIIDKLRKARPDIALSSDFIVGHPGENLKDFEDTMQLIRDVQFSQTFSFKYSPRPGTAAAISMHQVREEEKDARLQALQALLREQQDQFNQNTVGRTIPILFVGKGRKQGQITGKSPYLQAVHIQGDTSLIGRECQVRIDKSLTNSLSGTLV
;
A
#
# COMPACT_ATOMS: atom_id res chain seq x y z
N MET A 1 23.85 26.35 -40.81
CA MET A 1 24.77 25.89 -39.75
C MET A 1 23.92 25.30 -38.61
N VAL A 2 23.06 24.34 -38.98
CA VAL A 2 23.10 22.90 -38.68
C VAL A 2 22.68 22.58 -37.23
N GLN A 3 21.36 22.39 -37.09
CA GLN A 3 20.72 21.54 -36.09
C GLN A 3 21.33 20.13 -36.16
N ARG A 4 21.55 19.50 -34.99
CA ARG A 4 21.80 18.06 -34.90
C ARG A 4 20.65 17.42 -34.12
N ASP A 5 19.75 16.82 -34.89
CA ASP A 5 18.77 15.85 -34.43
C ASP A 5 19.48 14.62 -33.86
N PHE A 6 19.10 14.21 -32.65
CA PHE A 6 19.42 12.88 -32.11
C PHE A 6 18.29 11.92 -32.51
N THR A 7 18.35 11.43 -33.74
CA THR A 7 17.59 10.25 -34.18
C THR A 7 18.28 9.00 -33.65
N LEU A 8 17.62 8.30 -32.71
CA LEU A 8 17.98 6.95 -32.33
C LEU A 8 17.64 6.01 -33.50
N THR A 9 18.63 5.71 -34.32
CA THR A 9 18.53 4.71 -35.38
C THR A 9 18.45 3.32 -34.77
N ASN A 10 17.36 2.60 -35.07
CA ASN A 10 17.19 1.18 -34.84
C ASN A 10 18.31 0.39 -35.52
N ALA A 11 19.36 0.06 -34.76
CA ALA A 11 20.28 -1.00 -35.13
C ALA A 11 19.69 -2.32 -34.61
N HIS A 12 19.25 -3.17 -35.56
CA HIS A 12 19.00 -4.58 -35.32
C HIS A 12 20.30 -5.22 -34.79
N LEU A 13 20.38 -5.38 -33.48
CA LEU A 13 21.33 -6.24 -32.80
C LEU A 13 20.62 -7.56 -32.52
N ASP A 14 20.64 -8.45 -33.51
CA ASP A 14 20.56 -9.88 -33.26
C ASP A 14 21.81 -10.28 -32.48
N ASN A 15 21.64 -10.37 -31.17
CA ASN A 15 22.58 -11.06 -30.29
C ASN A 15 21.73 -11.68 -29.19
N GLU A 16 21.87 -12.98 -28.97
CA GLU A 16 21.37 -13.71 -27.79
C GLU A 16 22.03 -13.16 -26.52
N THR A 17 21.72 -11.90 -26.20
CA THR A 17 22.23 -11.17 -25.06
C THR A 17 21.65 -11.81 -23.82
N SER A 18 22.55 -12.35 -22.99
CA SER A 18 22.28 -12.89 -21.65
C SER A 18 21.06 -12.22 -21.00
N ARG A 19 19.97 -12.97 -20.89
CA ARG A 19 18.74 -12.50 -20.24
C ARG A 19 19.08 -12.16 -18.80
N ARG A 20 18.96 -10.88 -18.44
CA ARG A 20 19.20 -10.43 -17.06
C ARG A 20 17.96 -10.66 -16.22
N TYR A 21 18.13 -11.16 -15.01
CA TYR A 21 17.04 -11.46 -14.10
C TYR A 21 17.02 -10.52 -12.90
N LEU A 22 15.81 -10.14 -12.51
CA LEU A 22 15.51 -9.30 -11.36
C LEU A 22 14.63 -10.10 -10.40
N HIS A 23 14.99 -10.11 -9.12
CA HIS A 23 14.13 -10.68 -8.08
C HIS A 23 13.89 -9.62 -7.01
N ILE A 24 12.62 -9.33 -6.73
CA ILE A 24 12.21 -8.33 -5.73
C ILE A 24 11.46 -9.01 -4.59
N ILE A 25 12.01 -8.92 -3.39
CA ILE A 25 11.31 -9.27 -2.15
C ILE A 25 10.64 -8.00 -1.64
N THR A 26 9.30 -7.99 -1.66
CA THR A 26 8.51 -6.83 -1.23
C THR A 26 7.90 -7.09 0.13
N TRP A 27 8.28 -6.28 1.12
CA TRP A 27 7.70 -6.29 2.45
C TRP A 27 7.12 -4.94 2.80
N GLY A 28 5.85 -4.92 3.21
CA GLY A 28 5.24 -3.70 3.69
C GLY A 28 3.78 -3.56 3.34
N CYS A 29 3.45 -2.37 2.85
CA CYS A 29 2.10 -1.97 2.49
C CYS A 29 1.90 -1.96 0.96
N GLN A 30 0.70 -1.54 0.55
CA GLN A 30 0.28 -1.37 -0.83
C GLN A 30 1.20 -0.43 -1.61
N MET A 31 1.78 0.58 -0.95
CA MET A 31 2.75 1.46 -1.60
C MET A 31 4.08 0.77 -1.87
N ASN A 32 4.56 -0.13 -1.01
CA ASN A 32 5.74 -0.93 -1.35
C ASN A 32 5.46 -1.84 -2.55
N VAL A 33 4.25 -2.39 -2.69
CA VAL A 33 3.86 -3.17 -3.88
C VAL A 33 3.87 -2.29 -5.13
N TYR A 34 3.29 -1.09 -5.06
CA TYR A 34 3.35 -0.11 -6.14
C TYR A 34 4.80 0.25 -6.51
N ASP A 35 5.61 0.63 -5.53
CA ASP A 35 7.02 1.01 -5.68
C ASP A 35 7.82 -0.13 -6.33
N SER A 36 7.59 -1.39 -5.93
CA SER A 36 8.22 -2.57 -6.54
C SER A 36 7.84 -2.76 -8.00
N ASN A 37 6.55 -2.64 -8.34
CA ASN A 37 6.11 -2.73 -9.73
C ASN A 37 6.75 -1.62 -10.58
N ARG A 38 6.89 -0.41 -10.04
CA ARG A 38 7.58 0.69 -10.74
C ARG A 38 9.06 0.44 -10.92
N MET A 39 9.73 -0.15 -9.94
CA MET A 39 11.12 -0.59 -10.10
C MET A 39 11.28 -1.64 -11.21
N VAL A 40 10.31 -2.57 -11.35
CA VAL A 40 10.29 -3.50 -12.49
C VAL A 40 10.14 -2.74 -13.81
N ASP A 41 9.19 -1.81 -13.90
CA ASP A 41 8.94 -1.05 -15.12
C ASP A 41 10.16 -0.22 -15.54
N LEU A 42 10.91 0.34 -14.59
CA LEU A 42 12.15 1.10 -14.83
C LEU A 42 13.29 0.23 -15.36
N LEU A 43 13.38 -1.03 -14.93
CA LEU A 43 14.47 -1.93 -15.29
C LEU A 43 14.16 -2.76 -16.55
N ARG A 44 12.89 -2.91 -16.93
CA ARG A 44 12.49 -3.66 -18.13
C ARG A 44 13.17 -3.16 -19.42
N PRO A 45 13.25 -1.84 -19.72
CA PRO A 45 13.95 -1.33 -20.91
C PRO A 45 15.45 -1.67 -20.96
N LEU A 46 16.06 -2.00 -19.81
CA LEU A 46 17.45 -2.44 -19.71
C LEU A 46 17.62 -3.96 -19.91
N GLY A 47 16.54 -4.67 -20.26
CA GLY A 47 16.55 -6.11 -20.51
C GLY A 47 16.35 -6.99 -19.27
N TYR A 48 15.99 -6.43 -18.11
CA TYR A 48 15.68 -7.22 -16.93
C TYR A 48 14.31 -7.89 -17.02
N LYS A 49 14.27 -9.18 -16.66
CA LYS A 49 13.04 -9.96 -16.48
C LYS A 49 12.86 -10.38 -15.03
N VAL A 50 11.64 -10.29 -14.53
CA VAL A 50 11.32 -10.74 -13.17
C VAL A 50 11.44 -12.27 -13.08
N THR A 51 12.02 -12.76 -11.99
CA THR A 51 12.05 -14.18 -11.61
C THR A 51 11.63 -14.35 -10.15
N ASP A 52 10.96 -15.46 -9.84
CA ASP A 52 10.63 -15.85 -8.47
C ASP A 52 11.79 -16.54 -7.75
N LYS A 53 12.90 -16.83 -8.46
CA LYS A 53 14.08 -17.53 -7.94
C LYS A 53 15.22 -16.56 -7.72
N ALA A 54 15.49 -16.24 -6.46
CA ALA A 54 16.59 -15.35 -6.07
C ALA A 54 17.95 -15.85 -6.60
N GLU A 55 18.14 -17.17 -6.70
CA GLU A 55 19.37 -17.81 -7.17
C GLU A 55 19.65 -17.59 -8.66
N GLN A 56 18.68 -17.10 -9.42
CA GLN A 56 18.80 -16.79 -10.85
C GLN A 56 19.03 -15.30 -11.11
N ALA A 57 18.81 -14.44 -10.12
CA ALA A 57 18.76 -12.99 -10.30
C ALA A 57 20.16 -12.36 -10.37
N ASP A 58 20.34 -11.42 -11.31
CA ASP A 58 21.51 -10.55 -11.38
C ASP A 58 21.34 -9.31 -10.49
N VAL A 59 20.08 -8.92 -10.22
CA VAL A 59 19.73 -7.88 -9.26
C VAL A 59 18.70 -8.42 -8.28
N LEU A 60 19.05 -8.37 -6.99
CA LEU A 60 18.19 -8.70 -5.86
C LEU A 60 17.76 -7.40 -5.18
N ILE A 61 16.46 -7.13 -5.09
CA ILE A 61 15.93 -5.94 -4.41
C ILE A 61 15.11 -6.37 -3.21
N LEU A 62 15.46 -5.87 -2.03
CA LEU A 62 14.64 -5.97 -0.83
C LEU A 62 13.93 -4.64 -0.60
N ASN A 63 12.65 -4.53 -0.98
CA ASN A 63 11.83 -3.34 -0.76
C ASN A 63 11.09 -3.44 0.58
N THR A 64 11.34 -2.50 1.47
CA THR A 64 11.08 -2.65 2.91
C THR A 64 10.15 -1.57 3.46
N CYS A 65 9.51 -1.90 4.59
CA CYS A 65 8.63 -1.00 5.33
C CYS A 65 9.08 -0.90 6.78
N HIS A 66 8.99 0.29 7.38
CA HIS A 66 9.48 0.59 8.73
C HIS A 66 8.36 0.61 9.79
N ILE A 67 7.10 0.40 9.39
CA ILE A 67 5.95 0.56 10.29
C ILE A 67 5.71 -0.63 11.22
N ARG A 68 6.24 -1.82 10.89
CA ARG A 68 6.02 -3.05 11.69
C ARG A 68 7.12 -3.27 12.71
N ASP A 69 6.76 -3.91 13.82
CA ASP A 69 7.74 -4.29 14.85
C ASP A 69 8.81 -5.22 14.28
N LYS A 70 10.05 -5.01 14.71
CA LYS A 70 11.26 -5.70 14.24
C LYS A 70 11.48 -5.65 12.72
N ALA A 71 11.08 -4.55 12.07
CA ALA A 71 11.27 -4.38 10.62
C ALA A 71 12.76 -4.48 10.23
N THR A 72 13.62 -3.82 10.99
CA THR A 72 15.07 -3.77 10.76
C THR A 72 15.73 -5.15 10.93
N GLU A 73 15.40 -5.89 11.99
CA GLU A 73 15.94 -7.23 12.22
C GLU A 73 15.55 -8.21 11.12
N LYS A 74 14.31 -8.11 10.61
CA LYS A 74 13.88 -8.90 9.45
C LYS A 74 14.72 -8.59 8.22
N VAL A 75 15.04 -7.32 7.97
CA VAL A 75 15.90 -6.91 6.85
C VAL A 75 17.27 -7.58 6.95
N PHE A 76 17.92 -7.51 8.11
CA PHE A 76 19.22 -8.16 8.30
C PHE A 76 19.16 -9.69 8.19
N SER A 77 18.09 -10.31 8.68
CA SER A 77 17.89 -11.76 8.52
C SER A 77 17.82 -12.17 7.06
N GLU A 78 17.13 -11.41 6.21
CA GLU A 78 17.00 -11.72 4.79
C GLU A 78 18.27 -11.37 4.01
N LEU A 79 18.91 -10.24 4.32
CA LEU A 79 20.22 -9.89 3.77
C LEU A 79 21.27 -10.98 4.02
N GLY A 80 21.24 -11.63 5.18
CA GLY A 80 22.10 -12.78 5.46
C GLY A 80 21.89 -13.96 4.49
N ARG A 81 20.65 -14.21 4.04
CA ARG A 81 20.34 -15.24 3.04
C ARG A 81 20.77 -14.80 1.64
N LEU A 82 20.44 -13.56 1.26
CA LEU A 82 20.82 -13.00 -0.03
C LEU A 82 22.34 -12.91 -0.23
N LYS A 83 23.08 -12.67 0.87
CA LYS A 83 24.55 -12.73 0.88
C LYS A 83 25.06 -14.08 0.38
N GLN A 84 24.54 -15.18 0.91
CA GLN A 84 24.97 -16.53 0.52
C GLN A 84 24.71 -16.78 -0.97
N ILE A 85 23.57 -16.31 -1.48
CA ILE A 85 23.24 -16.39 -2.91
C ILE A 85 24.22 -15.58 -3.75
N LYS A 86 24.50 -14.32 -3.38
CA LYS A 86 25.46 -13.45 -4.07
C LYS A 86 26.86 -14.06 -4.08
N GLU A 87 27.34 -14.57 -2.95
CA GLU A 87 28.65 -15.22 -2.84
C GLU A 87 28.75 -16.46 -3.75
N TYR A 88 27.73 -17.33 -3.73
CA TYR A 88 27.69 -18.51 -4.59
C TYR A 88 27.64 -18.15 -6.08
N ARG A 89 26.80 -17.21 -6.48
CA ARG A 89 26.71 -16.77 -7.89
C ARG A 89 28.00 -16.12 -8.37
N ASN A 90 28.66 -15.32 -7.53
CA ASN A 90 29.94 -14.70 -7.84
C ASN A 90 31.05 -15.75 -8.06
N GLN A 91 31.06 -16.84 -7.27
CA GLN A 91 32.00 -17.97 -7.49
C GLN A 91 31.79 -18.65 -8.84
N LEU A 92 30.57 -18.63 -9.36
CA LEU A 92 30.22 -19.16 -10.69
C LEU A 92 30.44 -18.14 -11.83
N GLY A 93 31.04 -16.97 -11.55
CA GLY A 93 31.26 -15.92 -12.55
C GLY A 93 30.01 -15.11 -12.90
N ASN A 94 28.94 -15.19 -12.10
CA ASN A 94 27.70 -14.44 -12.31
C ASN A 94 27.60 -13.29 -11.29
N PRO A 95 28.12 -12.08 -11.61
CA PRO A 95 28.09 -10.95 -10.69
C PRO A 95 26.64 -10.59 -10.32
N THR A 96 26.38 -10.48 -9.02
CA THR A 96 25.03 -10.22 -8.49
C THR A 96 25.01 -8.99 -7.60
N LEU A 97 24.05 -8.10 -7.84
CA LEU A 97 23.82 -6.89 -7.03
C LEU A 97 22.71 -7.11 -6.00
N ILE A 98 22.87 -6.52 -4.82
CA ILE A 98 21.85 -6.45 -3.76
C ILE A 98 21.52 -4.98 -3.52
N ALA A 99 20.24 -4.63 -3.67
CA ALA A 99 19.69 -3.33 -3.34
C ALA A 99 18.70 -3.43 -2.18
N VAL A 100 18.72 -2.46 -1.27
CA VAL A 100 17.70 -2.30 -0.21
C VAL A 100 16.94 -1.01 -0.47
N ALA A 101 15.63 -1.13 -0.67
CA ALA A 101 14.74 -0.03 -0.98
C ALA A 101 13.70 0.20 0.13
N GLY A 102 13.05 1.36 0.09
CA GLY A 102 11.85 1.65 0.89
C GLY A 102 12.13 2.32 2.23
N CYS A 103 11.20 2.21 3.18
CA CYS A 103 11.22 3.07 4.36
C CYS A 103 12.30 2.70 5.38
N VAL A 104 12.71 1.42 5.47
CA VAL A 104 13.85 1.04 6.34
C VAL A 104 15.15 1.56 5.73
N ALA A 105 15.32 1.46 4.42
CA ALA A 105 16.44 2.03 3.70
C ALA A 105 16.56 3.55 3.95
N GLN A 106 15.43 4.26 3.88
CA GLN A 106 15.36 5.69 4.17
C GLN A 106 15.74 6.04 5.62
N ALA A 107 15.27 5.27 6.60
CA ALA A 107 15.49 5.57 8.02
C ALA A 107 16.89 5.16 8.51
N GLU A 108 17.44 4.07 7.98
CA GLU A 108 18.59 3.37 8.55
C GLU A 108 19.68 3.05 7.52
N GLY A 109 19.74 3.79 6.41
CA GLY A 109 20.64 3.48 5.29
C GLY A 109 22.13 3.35 5.67
N ASN A 110 22.62 4.24 6.52
CA ASN A 110 23.99 4.17 7.05
C ASN A 110 24.24 2.90 7.88
N ILE A 111 23.26 2.49 8.69
CA ILE A 111 23.37 1.29 9.54
C ILE A 111 23.37 0.03 8.66
N ILE A 112 22.58 0.02 7.58
CA ILE A 112 22.54 -1.10 6.62
C ILE A 112 23.92 -1.30 6.00
N LEU A 113 24.57 -0.24 5.49
CA LEU A 113 25.90 -0.39 4.89
C LEU A 113 26.98 -0.79 5.91
N GLN A 114 26.91 -0.30 7.14
CA GLN A 114 27.86 -0.66 8.19
C GLN A 114 27.73 -2.14 8.59
N ARG A 115 26.51 -2.66 8.74
CA ARG A 115 26.26 -4.04 9.20
C ARG A 115 26.21 -5.06 8.05
N ALA A 116 25.90 -4.64 6.84
CA ALA A 116 25.80 -5.46 5.64
C ALA A 116 26.57 -4.82 4.48
N PRO A 117 27.92 -4.78 4.54
CA PRO A 117 28.76 -4.11 3.53
C PRO A 117 28.73 -4.78 2.15
N TYR A 118 28.06 -5.92 2.02
CA TYR A 118 27.81 -6.62 0.76
C TYR A 118 26.55 -6.11 0.02
N VAL A 119 25.81 -5.17 0.60
CA VAL A 119 24.74 -4.42 -0.07
C VAL A 119 25.37 -3.35 -0.96
N ASP A 120 24.96 -3.31 -2.23
CA ASP A 120 25.55 -2.41 -3.21
C ASP A 120 24.77 -1.10 -3.36
N ILE A 121 23.45 -1.13 -3.14
CA ILE A 121 22.59 0.05 -3.31
C ILE A 121 21.62 0.14 -2.13
N VAL A 122 21.49 1.34 -1.55
CA VAL A 122 20.45 1.68 -0.58
C VAL A 122 19.68 2.89 -1.10
N LEU A 123 18.36 2.78 -1.23
CA LEU A 123 17.55 3.85 -1.81
C LEU A 123 16.24 4.08 -1.06
N GLY A 124 15.89 5.35 -0.88
CA GLY A 124 14.64 5.80 -0.31
C GLY A 124 13.41 5.55 -1.19
N PRO A 125 12.19 5.66 -0.64
CA PRO A 125 10.95 5.50 -1.41
C PRO A 125 10.72 6.63 -2.44
N GLN A 126 11.45 7.75 -2.35
CA GLN A 126 11.35 8.86 -3.31
C GLN A 126 12.40 8.82 -4.43
N THR A 127 13.42 7.97 -4.35
CA THR A 127 14.59 8.03 -5.26
C THR A 127 14.68 6.86 -6.24
N TYR A 128 13.74 5.92 -6.23
CA TYR A 128 13.84 4.70 -7.06
C TYR A 128 13.81 4.94 -8.58
N HIS A 129 13.36 6.10 -9.05
CA HIS A 129 13.47 6.48 -10.47
C HIS A 129 14.94 6.55 -10.95
N ARG A 130 15.90 6.73 -10.03
CA ARG A 130 17.34 6.75 -10.31
C ARG A 130 17.99 5.36 -10.31
N LEU A 131 17.24 4.30 -9.96
CA LEU A 131 17.76 2.93 -9.87
C LEU A 131 18.49 2.44 -11.14
N PRO A 132 18.00 2.69 -12.38
CA PRO A 132 18.75 2.40 -13.60
C PRO A 132 20.18 2.95 -13.61
N LYS A 133 20.35 4.20 -13.18
CA LYS A 133 21.65 4.89 -13.13
C LYS A 133 22.54 4.29 -12.06
N MET A 134 22.01 4.04 -10.85
CA MET A 134 22.77 3.45 -9.75
C MET A 134 23.33 2.07 -10.10
N ILE A 135 22.54 1.22 -10.77
CA ILE A 135 22.98 -0.11 -11.23
C ILE A 135 24.16 -0.01 -12.20
N LEU A 136 24.12 0.96 -13.12
CA LEU A 136 25.22 1.18 -14.08
C LEU A 136 26.49 1.71 -13.40
N GLU A 137 26.34 2.56 -12.38
CA GLU A 137 27.46 3.12 -11.63
C GLU A 137 28.17 2.04 -10.80
N VAL A 138 27.42 1.25 -10.03
CA VAL A 138 27.95 0.12 -9.25
C VAL A 138 28.59 -0.93 -10.16
N ALA A 139 28.05 -1.18 -11.35
CA ALA A 139 28.65 -2.11 -12.29
C ALA A 139 30.02 -1.64 -12.84
N ARG A 140 30.32 -0.33 -12.78
CA ARG A 140 31.55 0.27 -13.33
C ARG A 140 32.59 0.62 -12.27
N GLN A 141 32.20 0.75 -11.02
CA GLN A 141 33.05 1.21 -9.92
C GLN A 141 32.98 0.25 -8.74
N SER A 142 34.04 0.22 -7.93
CA SER A 142 34.00 -0.46 -6.62
C SER A 142 33.40 0.47 -5.58
N GLY A 143 32.30 0.06 -4.94
CA GLY A 143 31.67 0.83 -3.86
C GLY A 143 30.16 0.59 -3.79
N SER A 144 29.55 1.09 -2.72
CA SER A 144 28.10 1.10 -2.52
C SER A 144 27.54 2.51 -2.62
N ILE A 145 26.27 2.62 -3.05
CA ILE A 145 25.55 3.88 -3.22
C ILE A 145 24.46 3.99 -2.14
N ILE A 146 24.34 5.16 -1.50
CA ILE A 146 23.19 5.52 -0.66
C ILE A 146 22.50 6.74 -1.29
N GLU A 147 21.21 6.60 -1.60
CA GLU A 147 20.36 7.66 -2.14
C GLU A 147 19.08 7.75 -1.30
N THR A 148 19.21 8.35 -0.12
CA THR A 148 18.13 8.54 0.86
C THR A 148 17.77 10.01 1.06
N ASP A 149 18.29 10.92 0.26
CA ASP A 149 17.87 12.33 0.32
C ASP A 149 16.50 12.51 -0.36
N PHE A 150 15.71 13.47 0.12
CA PHE A 150 14.44 13.84 -0.52
C PHE A 150 14.71 14.78 -1.70
N PRO A 151 14.51 14.32 -2.95
CA PRO A 151 14.75 15.15 -4.12
C PRO A 151 13.72 16.26 -4.25
N VAL A 152 14.10 17.38 -4.87
CA VAL A 152 13.16 18.46 -5.24
C VAL A 152 12.29 18.05 -6.42
N GLU A 153 12.87 17.29 -7.36
CA GLU A 153 12.16 16.75 -8.52
C GLU A 153 11.25 15.57 -8.10
N SER A 154 10.06 15.51 -8.68
CA SER A 154 9.12 14.43 -8.44
C SER A 154 9.53 13.20 -9.22
N LYS A 155 9.66 12.05 -8.54
CA LYS A 155 9.96 10.77 -9.20
C LYS A 155 8.94 10.41 -10.28
N PHE A 156 7.67 10.84 -10.13
CA PHE A 156 6.58 10.50 -11.04
C PHE A 156 6.80 11.06 -12.44
N ASP A 157 7.60 12.12 -12.57
CA ASP A 157 7.91 12.75 -13.86
C ASP A 157 8.85 11.87 -14.71
N PHE A 158 9.49 10.88 -14.09
CA PHE A 158 10.46 9.99 -14.72
C PHE A 158 9.98 8.54 -14.82
N LEU A 159 8.80 8.22 -14.28
CA LEU A 159 8.33 6.84 -14.28
C LEU A 159 7.80 6.45 -15.66
N PRO A 160 8.22 5.29 -16.20
CA PRO A 160 7.63 4.78 -17.42
C PRO A 160 6.17 4.39 -17.20
N ILE A 161 5.41 4.47 -18.29
CA ILE A 161 4.04 3.97 -18.34
C ILE A 161 4.08 2.43 -18.23
N PRO A 162 3.27 1.80 -17.35
CA PRO A 162 3.26 0.34 -17.18
C PRO A 162 2.99 -0.39 -18.50
N GLN A 163 3.83 -1.34 -18.90
CA GLN A 163 3.72 -1.96 -20.23
C GLN A 163 2.84 -3.22 -20.25
N GLU A 164 2.67 -3.90 -19.11
CA GLU A 164 2.02 -5.21 -19.04
C GLU A 164 0.83 -5.20 -18.08
N ASN A 165 -0.23 -5.94 -18.44
CA ASN A 165 -1.34 -6.21 -17.54
C ASN A 165 -0.87 -7.15 -16.42
N THR A 166 -0.76 -6.64 -15.20
CA THR A 166 -0.42 -7.42 -14.00
C THR A 166 -1.64 -7.92 -13.23
N GLY A 167 -2.85 -7.66 -13.71
CA GLY A 167 -4.12 -8.07 -13.12
C GLY A 167 -5.25 -7.07 -13.33
N TYR A 168 -6.43 -7.41 -12.84
CA TYR A 168 -7.66 -6.62 -13.01
C TYR A 168 -7.89 -5.58 -11.91
N SER A 169 -6.99 -5.52 -10.92
CA SER A 169 -7.00 -4.55 -9.83
C SER A 169 -5.60 -3.97 -9.71
N ALA A 170 -5.51 -2.64 -9.63
CA ALA A 170 -4.24 -1.92 -9.58
C ALA A 170 -4.19 -0.90 -8.45
N PHE A 171 -2.98 -0.64 -7.98
CA PHE A 171 -2.68 0.48 -7.09
C PHE A 171 -2.26 1.69 -7.91
N LEU A 172 -2.76 2.87 -7.53
CA LEU A 172 -2.41 4.14 -8.15
C LEU A 172 -2.09 5.16 -7.06
N THR A 173 -0.81 5.48 -6.88
CA THR A 173 -0.39 6.50 -5.91
C THR A 173 -0.80 7.88 -6.41
N ILE A 174 -1.60 8.61 -5.65
CA ILE A 174 -2.05 9.98 -6.00
C ILE A 174 -1.36 11.06 -5.16
N GLN A 175 -0.73 10.66 -4.06
CA GLN A 175 -0.13 11.55 -3.08
C GLN A 175 1.01 10.84 -2.37
N GLU A 176 2.03 11.59 -1.96
CA GLU A 176 3.11 11.11 -1.10
C GLU A 176 3.30 11.99 0.13
N GLY A 177 3.93 11.43 1.16
CA GLY A 177 4.25 12.15 2.39
C GLY A 177 3.02 12.48 3.24
N CYS A 178 3.25 13.02 4.44
CA CYS A 178 2.17 13.30 5.39
C CYS A 178 2.54 14.38 6.40
N ASP A 179 1.67 15.37 6.56
CA ASP A 179 1.91 16.51 7.46
C ASP A 179 1.15 16.40 8.79
N LYS A 180 0.60 15.22 9.13
CA LYS A 180 -0.16 15.05 10.39
C LYS A 180 0.72 14.92 11.63
N PHE A 181 2.00 14.55 11.49
CA PHE A 181 2.96 14.36 12.58
C PHE A 181 2.35 13.65 13.81
N CYS A 182 1.66 12.52 13.57
CA CYS A 182 1.15 11.69 14.66
C CYS A 182 2.33 11.19 15.51
N SER A 183 2.21 11.23 16.84
CA SER A 183 3.36 11.07 17.75
C SER A 183 4.05 9.70 17.67
N PHE A 184 3.38 8.70 17.08
CA PHE A 184 3.87 7.34 16.87
C PHE A 184 4.35 7.06 15.43
N CYS A 185 4.16 7.99 14.49
CA CYS A 185 4.29 7.74 13.05
C CYS A 185 5.65 8.20 12.49
N VAL A 186 6.35 7.30 11.79
CA VAL A 186 7.64 7.59 11.13
C VAL A 186 7.51 8.18 9.73
N VAL A 187 6.28 8.19 9.18
CA VAL A 187 6.04 8.56 7.79
C VAL A 187 6.59 9.94 7.41
N PRO A 188 6.41 11.02 8.21
CA PRO A 188 6.94 12.33 7.83
C PRO A 188 8.47 12.32 7.63
N TYR A 189 9.19 11.46 8.38
CA TYR A 189 10.64 11.35 8.31
C TYR A 189 11.13 10.39 7.23
N THR A 190 10.27 9.47 6.77
CA THR A 190 10.63 8.41 5.82
C THR A 190 10.00 8.56 4.44
N ARG A 191 9.03 9.45 4.29
CA ARG A 191 8.35 9.76 3.02
C ARG A 191 8.15 11.25 2.77
N GLY A 192 8.69 12.12 3.63
CA GLY A 192 8.70 13.56 3.43
C GLY A 192 7.35 14.25 3.68
N ALA A 193 7.32 15.53 3.31
CA ALA A 193 6.14 16.39 3.38
C ALA A 193 5.04 15.93 2.42
N GLU A 194 3.80 16.30 2.75
CA GLU A 194 2.64 15.96 1.93
C GLU A 194 2.67 16.66 0.56
N VAL A 195 2.63 15.87 -0.52
CA VAL A 195 2.60 16.35 -1.91
C VAL A 195 1.57 15.57 -2.70
N SER A 196 0.62 16.28 -3.29
CA SER A 196 -0.40 15.73 -4.20
C SER A 196 0.10 15.74 -5.65
N ARG A 197 -0.12 14.65 -6.38
CA ARG A 197 0.17 14.62 -7.82
C ARG A 197 -0.84 15.46 -8.60
N PRO A 198 -0.44 16.13 -9.70
CA PRO A 198 -1.38 16.82 -10.57
C PRO A 198 -2.43 15.86 -11.14
N VAL A 199 -3.68 16.33 -11.23
CA VAL A 199 -4.84 15.52 -11.63
C VAL A 199 -4.61 14.87 -12.99
N GLN A 200 -4.10 15.63 -13.97
CA GLN A 200 -3.92 15.11 -15.33
C GLN A 200 -3.00 13.88 -15.35
N THR A 201 -1.90 13.91 -14.60
CA THR A 201 -0.97 12.77 -14.53
C THR A 201 -1.62 11.51 -13.94
N ILE A 202 -2.55 11.67 -13.00
CA ILE A 202 -3.30 10.57 -12.40
C ILE A 202 -4.31 10.03 -13.41
N LEU A 203 -5.01 10.90 -14.13
CA LEU A 203 -5.99 10.51 -15.15
C LEU A 203 -5.33 9.77 -16.32
N ASP A 204 -4.15 10.21 -16.77
CA ASP A 204 -3.40 9.56 -17.83
C ASP A 204 -2.97 8.14 -17.41
N GLU A 205 -2.44 8.00 -16.19
CA GLU A 205 -2.04 6.69 -15.64
C GLU A 205 -3.26 5.77 -15.44
N ALA A 206 -4.37 6.30 -14.91
CA ALA A 206 -5.60 5.53 -14.73
C ALA A 206 -6.19 5.07 -16.07
N THR A 207 -6.23 5.96 -17.07
CA THR A 207 -6.69 5.65 -18.42
C THR A 207 -5.83 4.55 -19.05
N HIS A 208 -4.51 4.63 -18.87
CA HIS A 208 -3.60 3.61 -19.35
C HIS A 208 -3.82 2.25 -18.66
N LEU A 209 -3.92 2.23 -17.34
CA LEU A 209 -4.24 1.03 -16.55
C LEU A 209 -5.54 0.37 -17.04
N CYS A 210 -6.57 1.18 -17.30
CA CYS A 210 -7.83 0.71 -17.87
C CYS A 210 -7.64 0.12 -19.28
N SER A 211 -6.80 0.75 -20.12
CA SER A 211 -6.56 0.27 -21.50
C SER A 211 -5.91 -1.12 -21.55
N ILE A 212 -5.12 -1.47 -20.52
CA ILE A 212 -4.52 -2.80 -20.37
C ILE A 212 -5.41 -3.78 -19.60
N GLY A 213 -6.65 -3.41 -19.24
CA GLY A 213 -7.66 -4.32 -18.69
C GLY A 213 -7.89 -4.22 -17.18
N VAL A 214 -7.34 -3.22 -16.49
CA VAL A 214 -7.67 -2.95 -15.08
C VAL A 214 -9.12 -2.50 -14.96
N LYS A 215 -9.86 -3.09 -14.02
CA LYS A 215 -11.27 -2.78 -13.71
C LYS A 215 -11.45 -2.14 -12.34
N GLU A 216 -10.48 -2.31 -11.45
CA GLU A 216 -10.49 -1.73 -10.11
C GLU A 216 -9.20 -0.94 -9.86
N ILE A 217 -9.32 0.32 -9.45
CA ILE A 217 -8.19 1.15 -9.02
C ILE A 217 -8.33 1.47 -7.53
N THR A 218 -7.28 1.16 -6.77
CA THR A 218 -7.14 1.62 -5.38
C THR A 218 -6.16 2.78 -5.33
N LEU A 219 -6.69 3.98 -5.05
CA LEU A 219 -5.92 5.19 -4.86
C LEU A 219 -5.10 5.11 -3.57
N LEU A 220 -3.81 5.40 -3.67
CA LEU A 220 -2.87 5.33 -2.55
C LEU A 220 -2.31 6.71 -2.19
N GLY A 221 -2.14 6.91 -0.89
CA GLY A 221 -1.36 7.99 -0.29
C GLY A 221 -1.10 7.65 1.18
N GLN A 222 -0.28 8.44 1.86
CA GLN A 222 -0.14 8.35 3.33
C GLN A 222 -1.33 8.96 4.07
N ASN A 223 -2.01 9.91 3.44
CA ASN A 223 -3.26 10.51 3.92
C ASN A 223 -4.16 10.84 2.72
N VAL A 224 -4.70 9.81 2.09
CA VAL A 224 -5.28 9.88 0.74
C VAL A 224 -6.45 10.86 0.62
N ASN A 225 -7.22 11.06 1.69
CA ASN A 225 -8.36 11.98 1.70
C ASN A 225 -7.98 13.43 2.00
N ALA A 226 -6.70 13.74 2.18
CA ALA A 226 -6.20 15.11 2.12
C ALA A 226 -5.75 15.52 0.70
N TYR A 227 -5.93 14.69 -0.32
CA TYR A 227 -5.54 15.01 -1.69
C TYR A 227 -6.02 16.40 -2.15
N HIS A 228 -5.10 17.19 -2.69
CA HIS A 228 -5.28 18.57 -3.17
C HIS A 228 -4.45 18.84 -4.43
N GLY A 229 -4.70 18.09 -5.51
CA GLY A 229 -3.92 18.24 -6.75
C GLY A 229 -4.39 19.37 -7.66
N GLU A 230 -3.46 19.96 -8.42
CA GLU A 230 -3.79 20.91 -9.49
C GLU A 230 -4.55 20.20 -10.63
N GLY A 231 -5.73 20.72 -10.95
CA GLY A 231 -6.59 20.28 -12.02
C GLY A 231 -6.19 20.82 -13.39
N PRO A 232 -6.66 20.20 -14.49
CA PRO A 232 -6.42 20.71 -15.85
C PRO A 232 -7.07 22.09 -16.11
N ASP A 233 -7.99 22.51 -15.24
CA ASP A 233 -8.62 23.83 -15.24
C ASP A 233 -7.85 24.88 -14.40
N GLY A 234 -6.67 24.52 -13.87
CA GLY A 234 -5.86 25.37 -13.00
C GLY A 234 -6.39 25.50 -11.56
N ASN A 235 -7.51 24.85 -11.23
CA ASN A 235 -8.08 24.85 -9.89
C ASN A 235 -7.56 23.65 -9.08
N ILE A 236 -7.53 23.77 -7.75
CA ILE A 236 -7.22 22.63 -6.88
C ILE A 236 -8.43 21.70 -6.80
N TRP A 237 -8.21 20.40 -7.04
CA TRP A 237 -9.20 19.35 -6.91
C TRP A 237 -8.95 18.55 -5.64
N ASN A 238 -10.04 18.26 -4.92
CA ASN A 238 -9.99 17.34 -3.78
C ASN A 238 -10.24 15.88 -4.23
N LEU A 239 -10.14 14.94 -3.29
CA LEU A 239 -10.33 13.51 -3.58
C LEU A 239 -11.70 13.20 -4.19
N ALA A 240 -12.76 13.88 -3.73
CA ALA A 240 -14.12 13.66 -4.23
C ALA A 240 -14.24 13.98 -5.72
N ARG A 241 -13.73 15.16 -6.15
CA ARG A 241 -13.74 15.58 -7.56
C ARG A 241 -12.85 14.70 -8.43
N LEU A 242 -11.69 14.26 -7.92
CA LEU A 242 -10.85 13.29 -8.61
C LEU A 242 -11.58 11.95 -8.82
N ALA A 243 -12.24 11.43 -7.78
CA ALA A 243 -13.00 10.19 -7.84
C ALA A 243 -14.18 10.28 -8.81
N GLU A 244 -14.90 11.41 -8.84
CA GLU A 244 -15.95 11.69 -9.82
C GLU A 244 -15.39 11.59 -11.25
N LYS A 245 -14.26 12.25 -11.53
CA LYS A 245 -13.66 12.21 -12.87
C LYS A 245 -13.17 10.81 -13.25
N LEU A 246 -12.53 10.09 -12.32
CA LEU A 246 -12.12 8.71 -12.54
C LEU A 246 -13.31 7.78 -12.80
N SER A 247 -14.44 8.00 -12.12
CA SER A 247 -15.65 7.19 -12.31
C SER A 247 -16.29 7.34 -13.69
N SER A 248 -15.93 8.39 -14.44
CA SER A 248 -16.36 8.58 -15.83
C SER A 248 -15.58 7.73 -16.85
N LEU A 249 -14.50 7.04 -16.43
CA LEU A 249 -13.74 6.14 -17.30
C LEU A 249 -14.57 4.87 -17.57
N PRO A 250 -14.98 4.58 -18.82
CA PRO A 250 -15.93 3.50 -19.12
C PRO A 250 -15.50 2.11 -18.65
N GLU A 251 -14.20 1.84 -18.65
CA GLU A 251 -13.62 0.55 -18.27
C GLU A 251 -13.42 0.38 -16.76
N LEU A 252 -13.49 1.47 -15.98
CA LEU A 252 -13.23 1.46 -14.54
C LEU A 252 -14.54 1.25 -13.77
N SER A 253 -14.75 0.03 -13.27
CA SER A 253 -15.97 -0.30 -12.52
C SER A 253 -15.85 -0.03 -11.02
N ARG A 254 -14.63 -0.02 -10.47
CA ARG A 254 -14.40 0.11 -9.02
C ARG A 254 -13.28 1.08 -8.69
N ILE A 255 -13.58 2.02 -7.80
CA ILE A 255 -12.64 2.94 -7.18
C ILE A 255 -12.62 2.64 -5.69
N ARG A 256 -11.41 2.56 -5.15
CA ARG A 256 -11.15 2.47 -3.71
C ARG A 256 -10.09 3.49 -3.34
N TYR A 257 -10.00 3.78 -2.07
CA TYR A 257 -8.87 4.47 -1.49
C TYR A 257 -8.56 3.90 -0.12
N THR A 258 -7.32 4.05 0.33
CA THR A 258 -6.91 3.60 1.67
C THR A 258 -5.91 4.56 2.29
N THR A 259 -5.75 4.46 3.60
CA THR A 259 -4.95 5.36 4.44
C THR A 259 -5.59 6.75 4.56
N SER A 260 -6.77 6.80 5.17
CA SER A 260 -7.50 8.05 5.41
C SER A 260 -7.33 8.58 6.84
N HIS A 261 -7.56 9.88 7.01
CA HIS A 261 -7.57 10.54 8.31
C HIS A 261 -8.95 11.15 8.61
N PRO A 262 -9.54 10.93 9.81
CA PRO A 262 -10.87 11.45 10.16
C PRO A 262 -11.05 12.96 9.96
N ARG A 263 -10.02 13.75 10.29
CA ARG A 263 -10.02 15.22 10.08
C ARG A 263 -10.21 15.67 8.63
N ASP A 264 -9.85 14.84 7.66
CA ASP A 264 -9.94 15.17 6.24
C ASP A 264 -11.15 14.46 5.58
N MET A 265 -12.10 13.96 6.37
CA MET A 265 -13.35 13.38 5.89
C MET A 265 -14.41 14.49 5.79
N ASP A 266 -14.39 15.24 4.70
CA ASP A 266 -15.33 16.33 4.46
C ASP A 266 -16.67 15.85 3.86
N ASP A 267 -17.66 16.76 3.84
CA ASP A 267 -19.00 16.46 3.31
C ASP A 267 -18.98 16.14 1.81
N SER A 268 -17.98 16.63 1.04
CA SER A 268 -17.88 16.33 -0.40
C SER A 268 -17.50 14.87 -0.64
N LEU A 269 -16.58 14.31 0.15
CA LEU A 269 -16.20 12.91 0.07
C LEU A 269 -17.30 11.98 0.61
N ILE A 270 -18.03 12.41 1.63
CA ILE A 270 -19.23 11.71 2.12
C ILE A 270 -20.31 11.67 1.02
N ASN A 271 -20.54 12.80 0.34
CA ASN A 271 -21.47 12.87 -0.78
C ASN A 271 -21.01 12.01 -1.97
N ALA A 272 -19.71 11.96 -2.26
CA ALA A 272 -19.17 11.08 -3.30
C ALA A 272 -19.48 9.59 -3.02
N HIS A 273 -19.44 9.16 -1.75
CA HIS A 273 -19.86 7.80 -1.38
C HIS A 273 -21.35 7.55 -1.71
N ARG A 274 -22.23 8.53 -1.53
CA ARG A 274 -23.64 8.44 -1.93
C ARG A 274 -23.81 8.39 -3.45
N ASP A 275 -23.12 9.29 -4.15
CA ASP A 275 -23.44 9.62 -5.53
C ASP A 275 -22.67 8.79 -6.57
N LEU A 276 -21.53 8.20 -6.21
CA LEU A 276 -20.67 7.45 -7.13
C LEU A 276 -20.77 5.93 -6.88
N PRO A 277 -21.50 5.17 -7.72
CA PRO A 277 -21.58 3.72 -7.58
C PRO A 277 -20.22 3.02 -7.69
N ALA A 278 -19.33 3.57 -8.53
CA ALA A 278 -17.96 3.07 -8.70
C ALA A 278 -17.14 3.22 -7.41
N LEU A 279 -17.45 4.20 -6.55
CA LEU A 279 -16.79 4.32 -5.25
C LEU A 279 -17.33 3.25 -4.32
N MET A 280 -16.48 2.26 -4.02
CA MET A 280 -16.89 1.06 -3.32
C MET A 280 -17.32 1.35 -1.88
N PRO A 281 -18.35 0.64 -1.35
CA PRO A 281 -18.92 0.85 -0.02
C PRO A 281 -18.04 0.26 1.10
N PHE A 282 -16.73 0.46 1.02
CA PHE A 282 -15.76 0.06 2.03
C PHE A 282 -14.84 1.23 2.30
N LEU A 283 -14.85 1.69 3.54
CA LEU A 283 -14.02 2.81 3.98
C LEU A 283 -13.09 2.38 5.10
N HIS A 284 -11.79 2.49 4.84
CA HIS A 284 -10.76 2.37 5.86
C HIS A 284 -10.44 3.75 6.46
N LEU A 285 -10.97 4.00 7.67
CA LEU A 285 -10.83 5.26 8.40
C LEU A 285 -10.21 5.03 9.79
N PRO A 286 -8.87 4.96 9.89
CA PRO A 286 -8.13 4.80 11.13
C PRO A 286 -8.43 5.86 12.21
N VAL A 287 -8.99 5.42 13.34
CA VAL A 287 -9.17 6.25 14.55
C VAL A 287 -7.99 6.10 15.52
N GLN A 288 -7.32 4.94 15.53
CA GLN A 288 -6.19 4.57 16.39
C GLN A 288 -6.56 4.28 17.85
N SER A 289 -7.43 5.08 18.48
CA SER A 289 -7.93 4.88 19.85
C SER A 289 -9.34 5.45 20.01
N GLY A 290 -10.12 4.98 20.98
CA GLY A 290 -11.39 5.60 21.37
C GLY A 290 -11.31 6.53 22.58
N SER A 291 -10.13 6.71 23.17
CA SER A 291 -9.92 7.68 24.26
C SER A 291 -9.45 9.02 23.73
N ASP A 292 -10.19 10.10 24.02
CA ASP A 292 -9.80 11.47 23.66
C ASP A 292 -8.44 11.87 24.24
N ARG A 293 -8.10 11.35 25.43
CA ARG A 293 -6.81 11.62 26.07
C ARG A 293 -5.67 10.98 25.26
N ILE A 294 -5.86 9.76 24.77
CA ILE A 294 -4.89 9.06 23.94
C ILE A 294 -4.86 9.62 22.52
N LEU A 295 -6.00 9.94 21.92
CA LEU A 295 -6.07 10.63 20.63
C LEU A 295 -5.31 11.97 20.66
N LYS A 296 -5.43 12.73 21.75
CA LYS A 296 -4.64 13.95 21.98
C LYS A 296 -3.14 13.64 22.11
N ALA A 297 -2.76 12.63 22.90
CA ALA A 297 -1.35 12.21 23.04
C ALA A 297 -0.74 11.67 21.72
N MET A 298 -1.58 11.09 20.86
CA MET A 298 -1.24 10.63 19.52
C MET A 298 -1.11 11.78 18.50
N ASN A 299 -1.47 13.01 18.87
CA ASN A 299 -1.59 14.16 17.99
C ASN A 299 -2.57 13.92 16.81
N ARG A 300 -3.75 13.34 17.11
CA ARG A 300 -4.78 13.03 16.10
C ARG A 300 -5.64 14.22 15.71
N GLY A 301 -5.76 15.23 16.58
CA GLY A 301 -6.55 16.45 16.32
C GLY A 301 -8.05 16.21 16.08
N HIS A 302 -8.59 15.12 16.63
CA HIS A 302 -10.02 14.83 16.70
C HIS A 302 -10.31 14.00 17.95
N THR A 303 -11.59 13.93 18.32
CA THR A 303 -12.17 13.17 19.43
C THR A 303 -12.92 11.94 18.94
N ALA A 304 -13.24 11.01 19.84
CA ALA A 304 -14.08 9.86 19.57
C ALA A 304 -15.50 10.28 19.13
N ASP A 305 -16.05 11.35 19.70
CA ASP A 305 -17.38 11.85 19.34
C ASP A 305 -17.42 12.52 17.97
N GLU A 306 -16.37 13.25 17.58
CA GLU A 306 -16.24 13.74 16.20
C GLU A 306 -16.15 12.58 15.21
N TYR A 307 -15.42 11.51 15.57
CA TYR A 307 -15.37 10.29 14.77
C TYR A 307 -16.76 9.65 14.61
N ARG A 308 -17.51 9.47 15.71
CA ARG A 308 -18.89 8.93 15.66
C ARG A 308 -19.80 9.77 14.74
N LYS A 309 -19.73 11.11 14.82
CA LYS A 309 -20.49 12.01 13.95
C LYS A 309 -20.16 11.82 12.46
N ILE A 310 -18.88 11.60 12.13
CA ILE A 310 -18.46 11.30 10.75
C ILE A 310 -19.07 9.97 10.30
N ILE A 311 -19.02 8.94 11.15
CA ILE A 311 -19.62 7.63 10.87
C ILE A 311 -21.13 7.73 10.65
N ASP A 312 -21.84 8.49 11.46
CA ASP A 312 -23.29 8.68 11.33
C ASP A 312 -23.66 9.35 10.00
N LYS A 313 -22.91 10.39 9.60
CA LYS A 313 -23.07 11.04 8.30
C LYS A 313 -22.82 10.06 7.15
N LEU A 314 -21.75 9.26 7.22
CA LEU A 314 -21.42 8.26 6.20
C LEU A 314 -22.52 7.20 6.07
N ARG A 315 -23.02 6.66 7.18
CA ARG A 315 -24.12 5.68 7.17
C ARG A 315 -25.43 6.26 6.63
N LYS A 316 -25.70 7.53 6.91
CA LYS A 316 -26.86 8.23 6.34
C LYS A 316 -26.71 8.42 4.82
N ALA A 317 -25.51 8.75 4.35
CA ALA A 317 -25.22 8.96 2.94
C ALA A 317 -25.14 7.63 2.15
N ARG A 318 -24.57 6.59 2.75
CA ARG A 318 -24.39 5.26 2.19
C ARG A 318 -24.72 4.17 3.22
N PRO A 319 -25.99 3.73 3.31
CA PRO A 319 -26.44 2.78 4.34
C PRO A 319 -25.74 1.42 4.32
N ASP A 320 -25.20 1.00 3.17
CA ASP A 320 -24.50 -0.27 3.01
C ASP A 320 -22.98 -0.17 3.26
N ILE A 321 -22.47 0.99 3.72
CA ILE A 321 -21.04 1.19 3.93
C ILE A 321 -20.48 0.28 5.02
N ALA A 322 -19.40 -0.44 4.69
CA ALA A 322 -18.62 -1.21 5.62
C ALA A 322 -17.40 -0.39 6.09
N LEU A 323 -17.14 -0.40 7.39
CA LEU A 323 -16.11 0.42 8.01
C LEU A 323 -14.93 -0.43 8.47
N SER A 324 -13.74 0.09 8.24
CA SER A 324 -12.47 -0.47 8.66
C SER A 324 -11.66 0.58 9.41
N SER A 325 -10.80 0.15 10.33
CA SER A 325 -9.96 1.04 11.12
C SER A 325 -8.68 0.34 11.57
N ASP A 326 -7.75 1.13 12.08
CA ASP A 326 -6.55 0.68 12.78
C ASP A 326 -6.65 1.05 14.26
N PHE A 327 -6.19 0.15 15.13
CA PHE A 327 -6.10 0.36 16.57
C PHE A 327 -4.68 0.11 17.08
N ILE A 328 -4.17 1.01 17.92
CA ILE A 328 -2.89 0.88 18.59
C ILE A 328 -3.15 0.80 20.10
N VAL A 329 -2.93 -0.36 20.69
CA VAL A 329 -3.03 -0.56 22.14
C VAL A 329 -1.67 -0.33 22.81
N GLY A 330 -1.69 0.18 24.03
CA GLY A 330 -0.49 0.38 24.82
C GLY A 330 0.34 1.59 24.39
N HIS A 331 -0.28 2.58 23.76
CA HIS A 331 0.37 3.88 23.51
C HIS A 331 0.92 4.45 24.83
N PRO A 332 2.07 5.14 24.85
CA PRO A 332 2.62 5.70 26.07
C PRO A 332 1.58 6.51 26.85
N GLY A 333 1.45 6.18 28.13
CA GLY A 333 0.48 6.74 29.06
C GLY A 333 -0.88 6.05 29.12
N GLU A 334 -1.23 5.13 28.22
CA GLU A 334 -2.55 4.46 28.16
C GLU A 334 -2.85 3.62 29.41
N ASN A 335 -3.96 3.94 30.09
CA ASN A 335 -4.46 3.20 31.24
C ASN A 335 -5.70 2.35 30.88
N LEU A 336 -6.23 1.61 31.86
CA LEU A 336 -7.36 0.71 31.65
C LEU A 336 -8.64 1.44 31.20
N LYS A 337 -8.91 2.65 31.71
CA LYS A 337 -10.08 3.42 31.29
C LYS A 337 -9.97 3.82 29.81
N ASP A 338 -8.79 4.25 29.34
CA ASP A 338 -8.62 4.61 27.93
C ASP A 338 -8.80 3.42 27.00
N PHE A 339 -8.34 2.24 27.45
CA PHE A 339 -8.54 1.00 26.73
C PHE A 339 -10.03 0.65 26.67
N GLU A 340 -10.77 0.78 27.77
CA GLU A 340 -12.23 0.54 27.78
C GLU A 340 -12.97 1.54 26.89
N ASP A 341 -12.59 2.82 26.89
CA ASP A 341 -13.15 3.83 25.97
C ASP A 341 -12.92 3.43 24.50
N THR A 342 -11.78 2.81 24.19
CA THR A 342 -11.49 2.22 22.88
C THR A 342 -12.37 1.03 22.56
N MET A 343 -12.58 0.12 23.52
CA MET A 343 -13.48 -1.02 23.37
C MET A 343 -14.93 -0.54 23.15
N GLN A 344 -15.38 0.49 23.86
CA GLN A 344 -16.70 1.06 23.69
C GLN A 344 -16.89 1.65 22.29
N LEU A 345 -15.93 2.42 21.77
CA LEU A 345 -15.99 2.93 20.40
C LEU A 345 -16.11 1.79 19.37
N ILE A 346 -15.37 0.69 19.56
CA ILE A 346 -15.45 -0.49 18.69
C ILE A 346 -16.87 -1.10 18.75
N ARG A 347 -17.48 -1.21 19.93
CA ARG A 347 -18.85 -1.71 20.08
C ARG A 347 -19.87 -0.80 19.39
N ASP A 348 -19.73 0.51 19.53
CA ASP A 348 -20.64 1.49 18.92
C ASP A 348 -20.57 1.47 17.39
N VAL A 349 -19.36 1.40 16.84
CA VAL A 349 -19.13 1.53 15.40
C VAL A 349 -19.32 0.21 14.66
N GLN A 350 -19.02 -0.95 15.24
CA GLN A 350 -19.11 -2.25 14.58
C GLN A 350 -18.34 -2.33 13.25
N PHE A 351 -17.04 -2.60 13.34
CA PHE A 351 -16.18 -2.63 12.15
C PHE A 351 -16.24 -3.99 11.43
N SER A 352 -16.17 -3.96 10.10
CA SER A 352 -16.23 -5.17 9.26
C SER A 352 -14.89 -5.88 9.09
N GLN A 353 -13.80 -5.10 9.08
CA GLN A 353 -12.43 -5.59 8.97
C GLN A 353 -11.50 -4.55 9.57
N THR A 354 -10.62 -4.93 10.48
CA THR A 354 -9.75 -3.99 11.19
C THR A 354 -8.35 -4.52 11.35
N PHE A 355 -7.41 -3.62 11.58
CA PHE A 355 -6.06 -3.99 11.98
C PHE A 355 -5.80 -3.49 13.40
N SER A 356 -5.09 -4.29 14.18
CA SER A 356 -4.79 -3.98 15.57
C SER A 356 -3.34 -4.34 15.88
N PHE A 357 -2.69 -3.44 16.60
CA PHE A 357 -1.26 -3.52 16.86
C PHE A 357 -0.96 -3.12 18.31
N LYS A 358 0.08 -3.72 18.87
CA LYS A 358 0.73 -3.14 20.06
C LYS A 358 1.52 -1.92 19.62
N TYR A 359 1.51 -0.87 20.43
CA TYR A 359 2.45 0.23 20.28
C TYR A 359 3.89 -0.31 20.31
N SER A 360 4.63 -0.02 19.26
CA SER A 360 6.04 -0.36 19.12
C SER A 360 6.81 0.94 18.86
N PRO A 361 7.80 1.27 19.70
CA PRO A 361 8.53 2.53 19.58
C PRO A 361 9.29 2.58 18.25
N ARG A 362 9.35 3.78 17.69
CA ARG A 362 10.08 4.04 16.45
C ARG A 362 11.10 5.15 16.66
N PRO A 363 12.37 4.94 16.29
CA PRO A 363 13.40 5.98 16.38
C PRO A 363 12.91 7.29 15.74
N GLY A 364 13.15 8.41 16.42
CA GLY A 364 12.76 9.76 15.97
C GLY A 364 11.31 10.17 16.27
N THR A 365 10.44 9.27 16.72
CA THR A 365 9.03 9.63 17.02
C THR A 365 8.86 10.15 18.46
N ALA A 366 7.95 11.11 18.67
CA ALA A 366 7.72 11.72 19.97
C ALA A 366 7.25 10.72 21.05
N ALA A 367 6.45 9.73 20.66
CA ALA A 367 6.00 8.68 21.57
C ALA A 367 7.15 7.75 22.02
N ALA A 368 8.19 7.56 21.20
CA ALA A 368 9.28 6.64 21.50
C ALA A 368 10.15 7.09 22.68
N ILE A 369 10.25 8.41 22.91
CA ILE A 369 11.02 9.00 24.01
C ILE A 369 10.20 9.21 25.28
N SER A 370 8.91 8.86 25.28
CA SER A 370 8.04 9.01 26.45
C SER A 370 8.47 8.07 27.58
N MET A 371 8.54 8.59 28.80
CA MET A 371 8.86 7.80 30.01
C MET A 371 7.67 6.95 30.50
N HIS A 372 6.47 7.18 29.97
CA HIS A 372 5.24 6.48 30.40
C HIS A 372 4.93 5.26 29.52
N GLN A 373 5.93 4.44 29.20
CA GLN A 373 5.72 3.24 28.40
C GLN A 373 4.83 2.24 29.14
N VAL A 374 3.87 1.63 28.43
CA VAL A 374 3.03 0.56 28.96
C VAL A 374 3.81 -0.75 28.93
N ARG A 375 3.68 -1.59 29.97
CA ARG A 375 4.36 -2.89 30.06
C ARG A 375 3.87 -3.82 28.95
N GLU A 376 4.78 -4.62 28.38
CA GLU A 376 4.45 -5.52 27.26
C GLU A 376 3.33 -6.52 27.59
N GLU A 377 3.30 -7.05 28.82
CA GLU A 377 2.23 -7.95 29.28
C GLU A 377 0.85 -7.30 29.23
N GLU A 378 0.76 -6.02 29.59
CA GLU A 378 -0.51 -5.26 29.52
C GLU A 378 -0.91 -4.99 28.07
N LYS A 379 0.06 -4.63 27.21
CA LYS A 379 -0.20 -4.45 25.77
C LYS A 379 -0.73 -5.74 25.15
N ASP A 380 -0.16 -6.88 25.55
CA ASP A 380 -0.54 -8.20 25.05
C ASP A 380 -1.96 -8.57 25.47
N ALA A 381 -2.28 -8.45 26.76
CA ALA A 381 -3.62 -8.70 27.27
C ALA A 381 -4.68 -7.80 26.59
N ARG A 382 -4.39 -6.50 26.44
CA ARG A 382 -5.26 -5.55 25.73
C ARG A 382 -5.45 -5.93 24.26
N LEU A 383 -4.37 -6.29 23.56
CA LEU A 383 -4.46 -6.70 22.16
C LEU A 383 -5.33 -7.94 21.99
N GLN A 384 -5.15 -8.96 22.85
CA GLN A 384 -5.94 -10.19 22.79
C GLN A 384 -7.44 -9.93 22.98
N ALA A 385 -7.79 -9.12 23.99
CA ALA A 385 -9.18 -8.74 24.27
C ALA A 385 -9.81 -7.95 23.12
N LEU A 386 -9.09 -6.94 22.60
CA LEU A 386 -9.54 -6.13 21.47
C LEU A 386 -9.71 -6.96 20.20
N GLN A 387 -8.76 -7.86 19.90
CA GLN A 387 -8.87 -8.75 18.75
C GLN A 387 -10.01 -9.76 18.86
N ALA A 388 -10.37 -10.20 20.06
CA ALA A 388 -11.53 -11.08 20.26
C ALA A 388 -12.83 -10.39 19.82
N LEU A 389 -13.05 -9.15 20.26
CA LEU A 389 -14.21 -8.35 19.86
C LEU A 389 -14.21 -8.04 18.35
N LEU A 390 -13.06 -7.66 17.79
CA LEU A 390 -12.96 -7.37 16.36
C LEU A 390 -13.22 -8.61 15.48
N ARG A 391 -12.77 -9.80 15.92
CA ARG A 391 -13.08 -11.07 15.26
C ARG A 391 -14.58 -11.37 15.29
N GLU A 392 -15.22 -11.20 16.45
CA GLU A 392 -16.67 -11.37 16.59
C GLU A 392 -17.44 -10.47 15.60
N GLN A 393 -17.08 -9.20 15.51
CA GLN A 393 -17.72 -8.25 14.59
C GLN A 393 -17.47 -8.60 13.11
N GLN A 394 -16.23 -9.01 12.76
CA GLN A 394 -15.88 -9.45 11.42
C GLN A 394 -16.66 -10.72 11.02
N ASP A 395 -16.75 -11.70 11.92
CA ASP A 395 -17.49 -12.94 11.70
C ASP A 395 -18.99 -12.66 11.52
N GLN A 396 -19.57 -11.78 12.35
CA GLN A 396 -20.94 -11.34 12.21
C GLN A 396 -21.19 -10.63 10.87
N PHE A 397 -20.28 -9.75 10.45
CA PHE A 397 -20.38 -9.08 9.15
C PHE A 397 -20.36 -10.09 7.99
N ASN A 398 -19.42 -11.04 8.02
CA ASN A 398 -19.32 -12.09 7.02
C ASN A 398 -20.56 -12.99 7.00
N GLN A 399 -21.09 -13.33 8.17
CA GLN A 399 -22.30 -14.15 8.31
C GLN A 399 -23.53 -13.41 7.76
N ASN A 400 -23.64 -12.10 7.99
CA ASN A 400 -24.70 -11.26 7.43
C ASN A 400 -24.62 -11.14 5.89
N THR A 401 -23.49 -11.50 5.27
CA THR A 401 -23.37 -11.57 3.82
C THR A 401 -23.97 -12.87 3.25
N VAL A 402 -24.11 -13.94 4.04
CA VAL A 402 -24.67 -15.22 3.59
C VAL A 402 -26.13 -15.04 3.13
N GLY A 403 -26.47 -15.65 2.00
CA GLY A 403 -27.77 -15.52 1.35
C GLY A 403 -27.93 -14.30 0.44
N ARG A 404 -27.04 -13.30 0.54
CA ARG A 404 -27.07 -12.12 -0.33
C ARG A 404 -26.45 -12.44 -1.70
N THR A 405 -27.00 -11.84 -2.74
CA THR A 405 -26.39 -11.79 -4.07
C THR A 405 -25.59 -10.50 -4.20
N ILE A 406 -24.29 -10.61 -4.46
CA ILE A 406 -23.37 -9.47 -4.53
C ILE A 406 -22.47 -9.56 -5.78
N PRO A 407 -22.07 -8.41 -6.35
CA PRO A 407 -21.16 -8.39 -7.50
C PRO A 407 -19.72 -8.71 -7.06
N ILE A 408 -19.12 -9.73 -7.66
CA ILE A 408 -17.75 -10.17 -7.40
C ILE A 408 -16.89 -9.90 -8.64
N LEU A 409 -15.81 -9.14 -8.46
CA LEU A 409 -14.76 -9.01 -9.48
C LEU A 409 -13.79 -10.18 -9.33
N PHE A 410 -13.78 -11.10 -10.29
CA PHE A 410 -12.84 -12.23 -10.31
C PHE A 410 -11.48 -11.78 -10.82
N VAL A 411 -10.42 -12.11 -10.09
CA VAL A 411 -9.06 -11.62 -10.37
C VAL A 411 -8.05 -12.74 -10.61
N GLY A 412 -8.44 -14.00 -10.40
CA GLY A 412 -7.53 -15.12 -10.63
C GLY A 412 -8.12 -16.49 -10.29
N LYS A 413 -7.27 -17.50 -10.41
CA LYS A 413 -7.58 -18.87 -10.00
C LYS A 413 -7.61 -18.98 -8.47
N GLY A 414 -8.49 -19.82 -7.96
CA GLY A 414 -8.56 -20.17 -6.54
C GLY A 414 -7.49 -21.19 -6.15
N ARG A 415 -7.52 -21.61 -4.88
CA ARG A 415 -6.56 -22.58 -4.31
C ARG A 415 -6.85 -24.02 -4.73
N LYS A 416 -8.11 -24.32 -5.03
CA LYS A 416 -8.56 -25.66 -5.42
C LYS A 416 -8.75 -25.76 -6.94
N GLN A 417 -8.68 -26.97 -7.49
CA GLN A 417 -8.97 -27.22 -8.89
C GLN A 417 -10.40 -26.77 -9.25
N GLY A 418 -10.57 -26.14 -10.41
CA GLY A 418 -11.85 -25.60 -10.89
C GLY A 418 -12.32 -24.32 -10.18
N GLN A 419 -11.56 -23.83 -9.20
CA GLN A 419 -11.95 -22.66 -8.42
C GLN A 419 -11.45 -21.37 -9.07
N ILE A 420 -12.28 -20.34 -9.04
CA ILE A 420 -11.87 -18.95 -9.31
C ILE A 420 -12.09 -18.10 -8.05
N THR A 421 -11.30 -17.03 -7.91
CA THR A 421 -11.34 -16.14 -6.74
C THR A 421 -11.46 -14.68 -7.15
N GLY A 422 -12.21 -13.94 -6.34
CA GLY A 422 -12.49 -12.52 -6.54
C GLY A 422 -12.67 -11.79 -5.22
N LYS A 423 -13.02 -10.51 -5.31
CA LYS A 423 -13.31 -9.67 -4.15
C LYS A 423 -14.73 -9.11 -4.21
N SER A 424 -15.40 -9.10 -3.07
CA SER A 424 -16.67 -8.40 -2.89
C SER A 424 -16.48 -6.87 -2.92
N PRO A 425 -17.56 -6.09 -2.98
CA PRO A 425 -17.49 -4.64 -2.80
C PRO A 425 -16.84 -4.25 -1.45
N TYR A 426 -16.90 -5.13 -0.45
CA TYR A 426 -16.36 -4.96 0.90
C TYR A 426 -14.96 -5.56 1.12
N LEU A 427 -14.22 -5.90 0.05
CA LEU A 427 -12.90 -6.56 0.09
C LEU A 427 -12.87 -7.97 0.70
N GLN A 428 -14.03 -8.59 0.97
CA GLN A 428 -14.07 -9.99 1.38
C GLN A 428 -13.61 -10.86 0.21
N ALA A 429 -12.71 -11.81 0.48
CA ALA A 429 -12.29 -12.79 -0.51
C ALA A 429 -13.46 -13.74 -0.79
N VAL A 430 -13.85 -13.88 -2.05
CA VAL A 430 -14.94 -14.77 -2.47
C VAL A 430 -14.42 -15.77 -3.49
N HIS A 431 -14.74 -17.03 -3.30
CA HIS A 431 -14.40 -18.09 -4.25
C HIS A 431 -15.62 -18.89 -4.67
N ILE A 432 -15.62 -19.31 -5.94
CA ILE A 432 -16.67 -20.17 -6.51
C ILE A 432 -16.02 -21.26 -7.36
N GLN A 433 -16.77 -22.33 -7.66
CA GLN A 433 -16.45 -23.19 -8.79
C GLN A 433 -16.89 -22.49 -10.07
N GLY A 434 -16.01 -22.38 -11.06
CA GLY A 434 -16.32 -21.62 -12.28
C GLY A 434 -15.22 -21.64 -13.32
N ASP A 435 -15.60 -21.26 -14.55
CA ASP A 435 -14.69 -21.20 -15.68
C ASP A 435 -13.71 -20.01 -15.56
N THR A 436 -12.47 -20.22 -15.99
CA THR A 436 -11.43 -19.17 -15.96
C THR A 436 -11.73 -17.98 -16.87
N SER A 437 -12.64 -18.10 -17.84
CA SER A 437 -13.13 -17.00 -18.68
C SER A 437 -13.90 -15.92 -17.91
N LEU A 438 -14.31 -16.19 -16.68
CA LEU A 438 -14.92 -15.21 -15.78
C LEU A 438 -13.87 -14.31 -15.11
N ILE A 439 -12.59 -14.67 -15.14
CA ILE A 439 -11.51 -13.85 -14.60
C ILE A 439 -11.45 -12.52 -15.39
N GLY A 440 -11.46 -11.40 -14.66
CA GLY A 440 -11.56 -10.05 -15.20
C GLY A 440 -12.98 -9.53 -15.38
N ARG A 441 -13.99 -10.34 -15.07
CA ARG A 441 -15.40 -9.94 -15.11
C ARG A 441 -15.93 -9.72 -13.70
N GLU A 442 -16.89 -8.81 -13.63
CA GLU A 442 -17.75 -8.67 -12.47
C GLU A 442 -19.02 -9.51 -12.68
N CYS A 443 -19.33 -10.39 -11.73
CA CYS A 443 -20.50 -11.26 -11.84
C CYS A 443 -21.29 -11.30 -10.53
N GLN A 444 -22.61 -11.48 -10.64
CA GLN A 444 -23.47 -11.64 -9.47
C GLN A 444 -23.28 -13.04 -8.87
N VAL A 445 -22.94 -13.08 -7.58
CA VAL A 445 -22.71 -14.32 -6.84
C VAL A 445 -23.60 -14.33 -5.61
N ARG A 446 -24.39 -15.39 -5.45
CA ARG A 446 -25.08 -15.65 -4.19
C ARG A 446 -24.08 -16.25 -3.21
N ILE A 447 -23.91 -15.62 -2.06
CA ILE A 447 -23.01 -16.12 -1.02
C ILE A 447 -23.70 -17.25 -0.27
N ASP A 448 -23.10 -18.44 -0.28
CA ASP A 448 -23.68 -19.63 0.32
C ASP A 448 -23.12 -19.91 1.71
N LYS A 449 -21.82 -19.61 1.96
CA LYS A 449 -21.17 -19.85 3.25
C LYS A 449 -20.13 -18.80 3.59
N SER A 450 -20.04 -18.49 4.89
CA SER A 450 -18.88 -17.81 5.50
C SER A 450 -17.89 -18.86 5.99
N LEU A 451 -16.62 -18.75 5.59
CA LEU A 451 -15.50 -19.52 6.13
C LEU A 451 -14.58 -18.57 6.91
N THR A 452 -13.60 -19.13 7.62
CA THR A 452 -12.69 -18.38 8.51
C THR A 452 -12.10 -17.11 7.90
N ASN A 453 -11.72 -17.13 6.61
CA ASN A 453 -11.05 -15.99 5.96
C ASN A 453 -11.60 -15.69 4.57
N SER A 454 -12.75 -16.25 4.20
CA SER A 454 -13.31 -16.12 2.86
C SER A 454 -14.76 -16.51 2.82
N LEU A 455 -15.48 -16.04 1.82
CA LEU A 455 -16.82 -16.48 1.48
C LEU A 455 -16.77 -17.50 0.33
N SER A 456 -17.69 -18.46 0.34
CA SER A 456 -17.97 -19.30 -0.81
C SER A 456 -19.35 -18.97 -1.37
N GLY A 457 -19.51 -19.03 -2.68
CA GLY A 457 -20.79 -18.77 -3.31
C GLY A 457 -20.99 -19.52 -4.62
N THR A 458 -22.12 -19.24 -5.25
CA THR A 458 -22.53 -19.78 -6.55
C THR A 458 -22.88 -18.63 -7.48
N LEU A 459 -22.46 -18.74 -8.75
CA LEU A 459 -22.82 -17.79 -9.80
C LEU A 459 -24.36 -17.80 -10.00
N VAL A 460 -24.95 -16.61 -10.14
CA VAL A 460 -26.41 -16.45 -10.37
C VAL A 460 -26.72 -16.33 -11.85
#